data_AF-A0A392RMY6-F1
#
_entry.id   AF-A0A392RMY6-F1
#
_cell.length_a   1.000
_cell.length_b   1.000
_cell.length_c   1.000
_cell.angle_alpha   90.00
_cell.angle_beta   90.00
_cell.angle_gamma   90.00
#
_symmetry.space_group_name_H-M   'P 1'
#
loop_
_entity.id
_entity.type
_entity.pdbx_description
1 polymer ?
#
loop_
_entity_poly.entity_id
_entity_poly.type
_entity_poly.pdbx_seq_one_letter_code
_entity_poly.pdbx_strand_id
1 'polypeptide(L)' 'MEACLRDESGAFIVAFSCHDNGMYTAAEAKAWGLCKGIEWIAQLGHNKVMFELDCKMVVDDVHKNKSNL' A
#
# COMPACT_ATOMS: atom_id res chain seq x y z
N MET A 1 -9.77 2.92 -0.99
CA MET A 1 -8.71 1.97 -0.66
C MET A 1 -8.93 1.48 0.75
N GLU A 2 -8.67 0.20 0.99
CA GLU A 2 -8.72 -0.42 2.29
C GLU A 2 -7.43 -1.20 2.51
N ALA A 3 -6.88 -1.14 3.71
CA ALA A 3 -5.68 -1.87 4.09
C ALA A 3 -5.81 -2.37 5.53
N CYS A 4 -5.15 -3.48 5.82
CA CYS A 4 -4.96 -3.96 7.19
C CYS A 4 -3.47 -4.12 7.48
N LEU A 5 -3.07 -3.76 8.68
CA LEU A 5 -1.76 -4.03 9.24
C LEU A 5 -1.86 -5.31 10.06
N ARG A 6 -0.92 -6.22 9.82
CA ARG A 6 -0.75 -7.44 10.59
C ARG A 6 0.64 -7.47 11.20
N ASP A 7 0.77 -8.12 12.34
CA ASP A 7 2.07 -8.39 12.95
C ASP A 7 2.81 -9.52 12.21
N GLU A 8 4.02 -9.84 12.67
CA GLU A 8 4.86 -10.89 12.07
C GLU A 8 4.26 -12.31 12.17
N SER A 9 3.33 -12.53 13.10
CA SER A 9 2.58 -13.79 13.21
C SER A 9 1.35 -13.85 12.29
N GLY A 10 1.09 -12.75 11.56
CA GLY A 10 -0.10 -12.58 10.74
C GLY A 10 -1.33 -12.15 11.54
N ALA A 11 -1.19 -11.79 12.83
CA ALA A 11 -2.32 -11.34 13.63
C ALA A 11 -2.70 -9.90 13.25
N PHE A 12 -4.00 -9.64 13.17
CA PHE A 12 -4.52 -8.31 12.88
C PHE A 12 -4.17 -7.30 13.98
N ILE A 13 -3.67 -6.13 13.58
CA ILE A 13 -3.41 -4.99 14.48
C ILE A 13 -4.46 -3.91 14.28
N VAL A 14 -4.54 -3.36 13.05
CA VAL A 14 -5.37 -2.20 12.74
C VAL A 14 -5.73 -2.18 11.26
N ALA A 15 -6.88 -1.58 10.93
CA ALA A 15 -7.32 -1.36 9.56
C ALA A 15 -7.43 0.14 9.27
N PHE A 16 -7.33 0.48 7.99
CA PHE A 16 -7.51 1.82 7.47
C PHE A 16 -8.34 1.78 6.19
N SER A 17 -9.17 2.80 6.00
CA SER A 17 -9.85 3.06 4.75
C SER A 17 -9.73 4.54 4.37
N CYS A 18 -9.60 4.79 3.07
CA CYS A 18 -9.71 6.12 2.50
C CYS A 18 -10.48 6.08 1.19
N HIS A 19 -11.15 7.18 0.90
CA HIS A 19 -11.95 7.33 -0.31
C HIS A 19 -11.43 8.49 -1.14
N ASP A 20 -11.52 8.35 -2.45
CA ASP A 20 -11.22 9.40 -3.42
C ASP A 20 -12.22 9.32 -4.58
N ASN A 21 -12.61 10.48 -5.10
CA ASN A 21 -13.60 10.60 -6.18
C ASN A 21 -12.96 10.73 -7.58
N GLY A 22 -11.65 10.52 -7.69
CA GLY A 22 -10.91 10.59 -8.94
C GLY A 22 -11.31 9.49 -9.92
N MET A 23 -11.12 9.78 -11.21
CA MET A 23 -11.25 8.78 -12.26
C MET A 23 -9.91 8.10 -12.47
N TYR A 24 -9.83 6.82 -12.10
CA TYR A 24 -8.63 6.01 -12.21
C TYR A 24 -8.92 4.76 -13.04
N THR A 25 -7.93 4.32 -13.80
CA THR A 25 -7.85 2.90 -14.21
C THR A 25 -7.67 2.01 -12.97
N ALA A 26 -7.94 0.72 -13.10
CA ALA A 26 -7.75 -0.22 -12.00
C ALA A 26 -6.31 -0.21 -11.45
N ALA A 27 -5.31 -0.08 -12.34
CA ALA A 27 -3.91 -0.03 -11.94
C ALA A 27 -3.55 1.28 -11.22
N GLU A 28 -4.02 2.42 -11.72
CA GLU A 28 -3.84 3.71 -11.07
C GLU A 28 -4.50 3.74 -9.69
N ALA A 29 -5.70 3.17 -9.55
CA ALA A 29 -6.39 3.07 -8.27
C ALA A 29 -5.58 2.22 -7.25
N LYS A 30 -4.94 1.15 -7.71
CA LYS A 30 -4.07 0.30 -6.86
C LYS A 30 -2.76 0.98 -6.51
N ALA A 31 -2.14 1.69 -7.46
CA ALA A 31 -0.94 2.50 -7.20
C ALA A 31 -1.21 3.65 -6.23
N TRP A 32 -2.34 4.35 -6.40
CA TRP A 32 -2.82 5.37 -5.49
C TRP A 32 -3.10 4.78 -4.10
N GLY A 33 -3.78 3.63 -4.05
CA GLY A 33 -4.02 2.91 -2.80
C GLY A 33 -2.74 2.50 -2.06
N LEU A 34 -1.73 2.03 -2.79
CA LEU A 34 -0.40 1.74 -2.23
C LEU A 34 0.24 3.01 -1.67
N CYS A 35 0.19 4.13 -2.39
CA CYS A 35 0.71 5.42 -1.93
C CYS A 35 0.06 5.82 -0.59
N LYS A 36 -1.27 5.70 -0.47
CA LYS A 36 -1.99 5.94 0.79
C LYS A 36 -1.63 4.95 1.90
N GLY A 37 -1.41 3.68 1.56
CA GLY A 37 -0.90 2.69 2.51
C GLY A 37 0.49 3.05 3.05
N ILE A 38 1.39 3.52 2.20
CA ILE A 38 2.75 3.95 2.60
C ILE A 38 2.69 5.18 3.52
N GLU A 39 1.92 6.21 3.14
CA GLU A 39 1.70 7.40 3.99
C GLU A 39 1.16 7.02 5.37
N TRP A 40 0.16 6.13 5.40
CA TRP A 40 -0.47 5.67 6.65
C TRP A 40 0.51 4.91 7.56
N ILE A 41 1.26 3.95 7.00
CA ILE A 41 2.24 3.18 7.77
C ILE A 41 3.38 4.06 8.29
N ALA A 42 3.80 5.06 7.51
CA ALA A 42 4.80 6.04 7.95
C ALA A 42 4.29 6.89 9.12
N GLN A 43 3.01 7.31 9.10
CA GLN A 43 2.38 8.05 10.21
C GLN A 43 2.28 7.21 11.50
N LEU A 44 2.16 5.88 11.38
CA LEU A 44 2.22 4.96 12.51
C LEU A 44 3.65 4.71 13.03
N GLY A 45 4.67 5.22 12.36
CA GLY A 45 6.07 5.09 12.77
C GLY A 45 6.71 3.75 12.39
N HIS A 46 6.10 2.97 11.51
CA HIS A 46 6.68 1.72 11.02
C HIS A 46 7.56 1.97 9.80
N ASN A 47 8.80 1.47 9.83
CA ASN A 47 9.80 1.66 8.78
C ASN A 47 10.23 0.36 8.08
N LYS A 48 9.88 -0.80 8.66
CA LYS A 48 10.15 -2.12 8.10
C LYS A 48 8.84 -2.88 7.97
N VAL A 49 8.25 -2.81 6.78
CA VAL A 49 6.96 -3.43 6.47
C VAL A 49 7.00 -4.17 5.14
N MET A 50 6.10 -5.14 4.98
CA MET A 50 5.85 -5.83 3.72
C MET A 50 4.47 -5.44 3.21
N PHE A 51 4.41 -4.88 2.01
CA PHE A 51 3.14 -4.57 1.34
C PHE A 51 2.70 -5.74 0.47
N GLU A 52 1.46 -6.18 0.66
CA GLU A 52 0.81 -7.20 -0.16
C GLU A 52 -0.28 -6.55 -1.03
N LEU A 53 -0.22 -6.76 -2.35
CA LEU A 53 -1.17 -6.22 -3.31
C LEU A 53 -1.58 -7.27 -4.33
N ASP A 54 -2.85 -7.24 -4.73
CA ASP A 54 -3.47 -8.07 -5.78
C ASP A 54 -3.18 -7.55 -7.20
N CYS A 55 -2.27 -6.60 -7.37
CA CYS A 55 -1.95 -5.98 -8.65
C CYS A 55 -0.49 -6.22 -9.04
N LYS A 56 -0.22 -7.30 -9.78
CA LYS A 56 1.13 -7.68 -10.20
C LYS A 56 1.86 -6.57 -10.96
N MET A 57 1.15 -5.81 -11.79
CA MET A 57 1.75 -4.71 -12.56
C MET A 57 2.33 -3.62 -11.63
N VAL A 58 1.55 -3.18 -10.63
CA VAL A 58 2.02 -2.20 -9.64
C VAL A 58 3.16 -2.77 -8.80
N VAL A 59 3.07 -4.04 -8.39
CA VAL A 59 4.15 -4.71 -7.66
C VAL A 59 5.44 -4.72 -8.48
N ASP A 60 5.37 -5.12 -9.76
CA ASP A 60 6.54 -5.20 -10.63
C ASP A 60 7.14 -3.80 -10.90
N ASP A 61 6.31 -2.77 -11.06
CA ASP A 61 6.77 -1.39 -11.32
C ASP A 61 7.47 -0.76 -10.11
N VAL A 62 6.99 -1.03 -8.89
CA VAL A 62 7.67 -0.61 -7.66
C VAL A 62 9.03 -1.29 -7.52
N HIS A 63 9.12 -2.59 -7.84
CA HIS A 63 10.38 -3.33 -7.76
C HIS A 63 11.42 -2.88 -8.80
N LYS A 64 10.97 -2.44 -9.99
CA LYS A 64 11.87 -1.89 -11.03
C LYS A 64 12.41 -0.51 -10.66
N ASN A 65 11.65 0.27 -9.89
CA ASN A 65 12.00 1.64 -9.48
C ASN A 65 12.95 1.75 -8.26
N LYS A 66 13.65 0.66 -7.89
CA LYS A 66 14.63 0.63 -6.77
C LYS A 66 15.77 1.66 -6.84
N SER A 67 15.87 2.44 -7.92
CA SER A 67 16.86 3.51 -8.07
C SER A 67 16.55 4.77 -7.27
N ASN A 68 15.32 4.97 -6.76
CA ASN A 68 14.86 6.26 -6.22
C ASN A 68 14.13 6.18 -4.85
N LEU A 69 14.30 5.10 -4.08
CA LEU A 69 13.78 4.97 -2.71
C LEU A 69 14.91 4.59 -1.75
#